data_AF-A0A0K8VHM2-F1
#
_entry.id   AF-A0A0K8VHM2-F1
#
_cell.length_a   1.000
_cell.length_b   1.000
_cell.length_c   1.000
_cell.angle_alpha   90.00
_cell.angle_beta   90.00
_cell.angle_gamma   90.00
#
_symmetry.space_group_name_H-M   'P 1'
#
loop_
_entity.id
_entity.type
_entity.pdbx_description
1 polymer ?
#
loop_
_entity_poly.entity_id
_entity_poly.type
_entity_poly.pdbx_seq_one_letter_code
_entity_poly.pdbx_strand_id
1 'polypeptide(L)'
;MVMATLLLETSSMGFILPIAQCDLQLTNVDKGVLSAISFLGIITSSHLWGFLADTKGRRKVMRPTLLATFTITILSSFAINYWVMVLLRFFNGFFLASTATIYAYLGEFHTDKTRSRAIMGSAFIFALGAMILPMIAFLVINRDWVLPLSFLGIDYKPWRLFIIVCGIPGFLCGLSLFVLPESPKFLLAIGEESKAIEVLQKIHRWNGGKEELIITHILP
;
A
#
# COMPACT_ATOMS: atom_id res chain seq x y z
N MET A 1 -1.85 7.99 -3.50
CA MET A 1 -0.63 7.17 -3.63
C MET A 1 -0.84 5.74 -3.14
N VAL A 2 -1.52 5.50 -2.02
CA VAL A 2 -1.83 4.14 -1.51
C VAL A 2 -2.43 3.20 -2.58
N MET A 3 -3.39 3.67 -3.38
CA MET A 3 -3.96 2.86 -4.48
C MET A 3 -2.96 2.53 -5.59
N ALA A 4 -2.01 3.43 -5.89
CA ALA A 4 -0.95 3.12 -6.83
C ALA A 4 -0.02 2.04 -6.26
N THR A 5 0.28 2.04 -4.95
CA THR A 5 1.05 0.98 -4.30
C THR A 5 0.40 -0.38 -4.45
N LEU A 6 -0.92 -0.50 -4.22
CA LEU A 6 -1.68 -1.73 -4.44
C LEU A 6 -1.45 -2.28 -5.85
N LEU A 7 -1.56 -1.42 -6.85
CA LEU A 7 -1.35 -1.81 -8.24
C LEU A 7 0.10 -2.21 -8.52
N LEU A 8 1.07 -1.38 -8.13
CA LEU A 8 2.50 -1.64 -8.37
C LEU A 8 2.93 -2.98 -7.77
N GLU A 9 2.56 -3.26 -6.52
CA GLU A 9 2.90 -4.50 -5.83
C GLU A 9 2.24 -5.72 -6.50
N THR A 10 0.95 -5.66 -6.81
CA THR A 10 0.21 -6.79 -7.42
C THR A 10 0.60 -7.05 -8.87
N SER A 11 0.88 -6.00 -9.65
CA SER A 11 1.12 -6.11 -11.09
C SER A 11 2.60 -6.25 -11.44
N SER A 12 3.53 -5.88 -10.55
CA SER A 12 4.98 -6.02 -10.78
C SER A 12 5.42 -7.44 -11.11
N MET A 13 4.74 -8.45 -10.54
CA MET A 13 5.04 -9.87 -10.79
C MET A 13 4.95 -10.23 -12.28
N GLY A 14 4.00 -9.66 -13.02
CA GLY A 14 3.87 -9.93 -14.46
C GLY A 14 5.13 -9.57 -15.26
N PHE A 15 5.88 -8.56 -14.82
CA PHE A 15 7.14 -8.15 -15.44
C PHE A 15 8.34 -8.97 -14.94
N ILE A 16 8.30 -9.47 -13.69
CA ILE A 16 9.43 -10.17 -13.07
C ILE A 16 9.51 -11.63 -13.53
N LEU A 17 8.36 -12.31 -13.64
CA LEU A 17 8.27 -13.74 -13.92
C LEU A 17 9.07 -14.25 -15.14
N PRO A 18 9.08 -13.57 -16.31
CA PRO A 18 9.87 -14.04 -17.45
C PRO A 18 11.39 -13.91 -17.22
N ILE A 19 11.85 -12.84 -16.56
CA ILE A 19 13.30 -12.64 -16.29
C ILE A 19 13.80 -13.56 -15.17
N ALA A 20 13.00 -13.73 -14.11
CA ALA A 20 13.39 -14.53 -12.95
C ALA A 20 13.30 -16.05 -13.19
N GLN A 21 12.83 -16.50 -14.36
CA GLN A 21 12.59 -17.91 -14.66
C GLN A 21 13.84 -18.78 -14.47
N CYS A 22 14.98 -18.37 -15.04
CA CYS A 22 16.22 -19.14 -14.95
C CYS A 22 16.82 -19.09 -13.54
N ASP A 23 16.66 -17.96 -12.84
CA ASP A 23 17.24 -17.73 -11.52
C ASP A 23 16.57 -18.56 -10.43
N LEU A 24 15.24 -18.70 -10.50
CA LEU A 24 14.43 -19.43 -9.51
C LEU A 24 13.99 -20.82 -10.03
N GLN A 25 14.50 -21.24 -11.19
CA GLN A 25 14.15 -22.51 -11.85
C GLN A 25 12.63 -22.73 -11.98
N LEU A 26 11.90 -21.68 -12.40
CA LEU A 26 10.44 -21.67 -12.38
C LEU A 26 9.82 -22.50 -13.51
N THR A 27 8.87 -23.37 -13.17
CA THR A 27 7.96 -23.97 -14.14
C THR A 27 6.83 -23.01 -14.53
N ASN A 28 6.06 -23.35 -15.56
CA ASN A 28 4.89 -22.53 -15.95
C ASN A 28 3.80 -22.52 -14.87
N VAL A 29 3.67 -23.61 -14.10
CA VAL A 29 2.75 -23.68 -12.96
C VAL A 29 3.22 -22.75 -11.85
N ASP A 30 4.52 -22.74 -11.54
CA ASP A 30 5.10 -21.89 -10.50
C ASP A 30 4.89 -20.40 -10.76
N LYS A 31 4.99 -19.98 -12.03
CA LYS A 31 4.68 -18.60 -12.45
C LYS A 31 3.22 -18.24 -12.17
N GLY A 32 2.30 -19.16 -12.48
CA GLY A 32 0.88 -18.99 -12.20
C GLY A 32 0.61 -18.85 -10.71
N VAL A 33 1.23 -19.71 -9.89
CA VAL A 33 1.13 -19.65 -8.43
C VAL A 33 1.67 -18.32 -7.89
N LEU A 34 2.86 -17.88 -8.32
CA LEU A 34 3.43 -16.60 -7.89
C LEU A 34 2.58 -15.38 -8.27
N SER A 35 1.90 -15.42 -9.42
CA SER A 35 0.98 -14.35 -9.81
C SER A 35 -0.31 -14.36 -8.99
N ALA A 36 -0.77 -15.53 -8.54
CA ALA A 36 -2.04 -15.67 -7.81
C ALA A 36 -1.89 -15.55 -6.29
N ILE A 37 -0.74 -15.92 -5.72
CA ILE A 37 -0.57 -16.05 -4.26
C ILE A 37 -0.77 -14.73 -3.51
N SER A 38 -0.39 -13.60 -4.11
CA SER A 38 -0.63 -12.29 -3.51
C SER A 38 -2.13 -11.97 -3.42
N PHE A 39 -2.93 -12.36 -4.42
CA PHE A 39 -4.39 -12.23 -4.35
C PHE A 39 -4.99 -13.16 -3.30
N LEU A 40 -4.46 -14.38 -3.15
CA LEU A 40 -4.88 -15.29 -2.07
C LEU A 40 -4.61 -14.68 -0.69
N GLY A 41 -3.43 -14.06 -0.50
CA GLY A 41 -3.12 -13.29 0.71
C GLY A 41 -4.10 -12.13 0.93
N ILE A 42 -4.49 -11.41 -0.12
CA ILE A 42 -5.47 -10.33 -0.02
C ILE A 42 -6.85 -10.87 0.41
N ILE A 43 -7.34 -11.92 -0.25
CA ILE A 43 -8.67 -12.50 0.00
C ILE A 43 -8.77 -12.99 1.45
N THR A 44 -7.78 -13.77 1.90
CA THR A 44 -7.77 -14.37 3.23
C THR A 44 -7.70 -13.35 4.37
N SER A 45 -7.03 -12.20 4.14
CA SER A 45 -6.83 -11.17 5.16
C SER A 45 -7.81 -10.00 5.11
N SER A 46 -8.56 -9.85 4.01
CA SER A 46 -9.48 -8.73 3.77
C SER A 46 -10.46 -8.47 4.92
N HIS A 47 -11.12 -9.53 5.42
CA HIS A 47 -12.07 -9.45 6.53
C HIS A 47 -11.40 -9.00 7.83
N LEU A 48 -10.20 -9.51 8.12
CA LEU A 48 -9.44 -9.16 9.32
C LEU A 48 -9.08 -7.67 9.32
N TRP A 49 -8.53 -7.17 8.22
CA TRP A 49 -8.13 -5.76 8.13
C TRP A 49 -9.31 -4.81 8.06
N GLY A 50 -10.42 -5.21 7.43
CA GLY A 50 -11.68 -4.45 7.45
C GLY A 50 -12.21 -4.29 8.88
N PHE A 51 -12.34 -5.40 9.60
CA PHE A 51 -12.77 -5.38 11.01
C PHE A 51 -11.86 -4.54 11.90
N LEU A 52 -10.54 -4.69 11.76
CA LEU A 52 -9.58 -3.89 12.52
C LEU A 52 -9.66 -2.41 12.17
N ALA A 53 -9.90 -2.04 10.92
CA ALA A 53 -9.97 -0.65 10.49
C ALA A 53 -11.23 0.05 11.02
N ASP A 54 -12.33 -0.69 11.14
CA ASP A 54 -13.59 -0.15 11.70
C ASP A 54 -13.59 -0.08 13.22
N THR A 55 -12.82 -0.95 13.90
CA THR A 55 -12.76 -0.97 15.38
C THR A 55 -11.61 -0.16 15.97
N LYS A 56 -10.41 -0.25 15.38
CA LYS A 56 -9.20 0.40 15.90
C LYS A 56 -8.84 1.70 15.20
N GLY A 57 -9.45 1.98 14.05
CA GLY A 57 -9.22 3.18 13.24
C GLY A 57 -8.47 2.89 11.96
N ARG A 58 -8.84 3.62 10.90
CA ARG A 58 -8.40 3.35 9.53
C ARG A 58 -6.92 3.68 9.35
N ARG A 59 -6.48 4.85 9.82
CA ARG A 59 -5.06 5.25 9.75
C ARG A 59 -4.19 4.35 10.62
N LYS A 60 -4.64 4.03 11.84
CA LYS A 60 -3.92 3.12 12.76
C LYS A 60 -3.69 1.73 12.18
N VAL A 61 -4.57 1.25 11.30
CA VAL A 61 -4.38 -0.01 10.57
C VAL A 61 -3.51 0.17 9.33
N MET A 62 -3.80 1.14 8.45
CA MET A 62 -3.06 1.34 7.20
C MET A 62 -1.57 1.63 7.40
N ARG A 63 -1.22 2.38 8.45
CA ARG A 63 0.17 2.80 8.67
C ARG A 63 1.12 1.62 8.91
N PRO A 64 0.92 0.76 9.93
CA PRO A 64 1.82 -0.36 10.18
C PRO A 64 1.78 -1.39 9.05
N THR A 65 0.63 -1.62 8.41
CA THR A 65 0.53 -2.60 7.33
C THR A 65 1.27 -2.16 6.08
N LEU A 66 1.24 -0.88 5.68
CA LEU A 66 2.02 -0.38 4.55
C LEU A 66 3.53 -0.49 4.78
N LEU A 67 3.99 -0.22 6.00
CA LEU A 67 5.40 -0.39 6.37
C LEU A 67 5.79 -1.87 6.40
N ALA A 68 4.90 -2.74 6.90
CA ALA A 68 5.11 -4.18 6.89
C ALA A 68 5.15 -4.72 5.44
N THR A 69 4.24 -4.30 4.57
CA THR A 69 4.27 -4.64 3.14
C THR A 69 5.62 -4.30 2.54
N PHE A 70 6.13 -3.08 2.73
CA PHE A 70 7.44 -2.69 2.21
C PHE A 70 8.59 -3.51 2.78
N THR A 71 8.56 -3.82 4.08
CA THR A 71 9.56 -4.68 4.72
C THR A 71 9.56 -6.08 4.09
N ILE A 72 8.39 -6.66 3.89
CA ILE A 72 8.26 -7.96 3.21
C ILE A 72 8.69 -7.87 1.73
N THR A 73 8.41 -6.76 1.04
CA THR A 73 8.88 -6.50 -0.33
C THR A 73 10.41 -6.49 -0.41
N ILE A 74 11.09 -5.83 0.53
CA ILE A 74 12.55 -5.87 0.65
C ILE A 74 13.02 -7.29 0.89
N LEU A 75 12.47 -8.01 1.87
CA LEU A 75 12.86 -9.40 2.14
C LEU A 75 12.67 -10.29 0.91
N SER A 76 11.58 -10.07 0.17
CA SER A 76 11.29 -10.82 -1.05
C SER A 76 12.26 -10.53 -2.19
N SER A 77 12.87 -9.34 -2.23
CA SER A 77 13.96 -9.02 -3.14
C SER A 77 15.18 -9.93 -2.93
N PHE A 78 15.41 -10.41 -1.71
CA PHE A 78 16.50 -11.32 -1.34
C PHE A 78 16.08 -12.80 -1.31
N ALA A 79 14.90 -13.15 -1.84
CA ALA A 79 14.48 -14.55 -1.85
C ALA A 79 15.38 -15.41 -2.75
N ILE A 80 15.96 -16.46 -2.17
CA ILE A 80 16.87 -17.41 -2.83
C ILE A 80 16.07 -18.49 -3.56
N ASN A 81 15.02 -18.99 -2.90
CA ASN A 81 14.24 -20.14 -3.34
C ASN A 81 12.83 -19.73 -3.72
N TYR A 82 12.24 -20.48 -4.67
CA TYR A 82 10.84 -20.33 -5.08
C TYR A 82 9.87 -20.32 -3.88
N TRP A 83 9.97 -21.28 -2.97
CA TRP A 83 9.08 -21.39 -1.80
C TRP A 83 9.15 -20.18 -0.87
N VAL A 84 10.35 -19.63 -0.68
CA VAL A 84 10.55 -18.41 0.13
C VAL A 84 9.88 -17.22 -0.56
N MET A 85 10.03 -17.12 -1.89
CA MET A 85 9.37 -16.09 -2.69
C MET A 85 7.84 -16.21 -2.57
N VAL A 86 7.27 -17.40 -2.69
CA VAL A 86 5.83 -17.66 -2.55
C VAL A 86 5.33 -17.23 -1.17
N LEU A 87 6.01 -17.64 -0.09
CA LEU A 87 5.63 -17.31 1.28
C LEU A 87 5.68 -15.79 1.51
N LEU A 88 6.76 -15.12 1.09
CA LEU A 88 6.88 -13.67 1.24
C LEU A 88 5.84 -12.94 0.38
N ARG A 89 5.49 -13.44 -0.81
CA ARG A 89 4.44 -12.84 -1.65
C ARG A 89 3.04 -13.03 -1.11
N PHE A 90 2.79 -14.16 -0.44
CA PHE A 90 1.57 -14.35 0.33
C PHE A 90 1.45 -13.30 1.44
N PHE A 91 2.50 -13.12 2.26
CA PHE A 91 2.49 -12.13 3.34
C PHE A 91 2.45 -10.69 2.84
N ASN A 92 3.11 -10.37 1.72
CA ASN A 92 2.98 -9.08 1.07
C ASN A 92 1.51 -8.79 0.72
N GLY A 93 0.83 -9.74 0.05
CA GLY A 93 -0.61 -9.65 -0.23
C GLY A 93 -1.47 -9.55 1.03
N PHE A 94 -1.13 -10.31 2.07
CA PHE A 94 -1.81 -10.29 3.36
C PHE A 94 -1.81 -8.88 3.97
N PHE A 95 -0.68 -8.18 4.01
CA PHE A 95 -0.62 -6.81 4.53
C PHE A 95 -1.23 -5.78 3.55
N LEU A 96 -1.08 -6.01 2.25
CA LEU A 96 -1.56 -5.11 1.20
C LEU A 96 -3.09 -5.00 1.16
N ALA A 97 -3.83 -6.00 1.63
CA ALA A 97 -5.29 -5.94 1.73
C ALA A 97 -5.83 -4.72 2.51
N SER A 98 -5.09 -4.26 3.51
CA SER A 98 -5.45 -3.08 4.31
C SER A 98 -5.60 -1.80 3.48
N THR A 99 -5.00 -1.73 2.28
CA THR A 99 -5.08 -0.55 1.40
C THR A 99 -6.50 -0.22 0.96
N ALA A 100 -7.42 -1.19 0.91
CA ALA A 100 -8.83 -0.96 0.57
C ALA A 100 -9.52 0.02 1.54
N THR A 101 -9.04 0.10 2.80
CA THR A 101 -9.58 0.99 3.83
C THR A 101 -9.38 2.47 3.51
N ILE A 102 -8.54 2.80 2.53
CA ILE A 102 -8.32 4.17 2.06
C ILE A 102 -9.60 4.81 1.51
N TYR A 103 -10.51 4.04 0.92
CA TYR A 103 -11.77 4.58 0.40
C TYR A 103 -12.69 5.06 1.52
N ALA A 104 -12.77 4.29 2.60
CA ALA A 104 -13.48 4.70 3.81
C ALA A 104 -12.81 5.92 4.43
N TYR A 105 -11.49 5.87 4.63
CA TYR A 105 -10.72 6.99 5.17
C TYR A 105 -10.95 8.26 4.36
N LEU A 106 -10.74 8.25 3.04
CA LEU A 106 -10.92 9.42 2.18
C LEU A 106 -12.36 9.95 2.18
N GLY A 107 -13.34 9.04 2.20
CA GLY A 107 -14.76 9.40 2.25
C GLY A 107 -15.18 10.07 3.55
N GLU A 108 -14.47 9.83 4.65
CA GLU A 108 -14.77 10.44 5.96
C GLU A 108 -14.18 11.84 6.14
N PHE A 109 -13.23 12.25 5.30
CA PHE A 109 -12.70 13.62 5.26
C PHE A 109 -13.48 14.55 4.31
N HIS A 110 -14.38 14.01 3.51
CA HIS A 110 -15.12 14.75 2.50
C HIS A 110 -16.61 14.77 2.79
N THR A 111 -17.26 15.87 2.43
CA THR A 111 -18.72 15.99 2.48
C THR A 111 -19.35 15.17 1.36
N ASP A 112 -20.64 14.82 1.48
CA ASP A 112 -21.36 14.00 0.48
C ASP A 112 -21.25 14.56 -0.95
N LYS A 113 -21.21 15.90 -1.10
CA LYS A 113 -21.05 16.58 -2.39
C LYS A 113 -19.67 16.40 -3.02
N THR A 114 -18.61 16.26 -2.21
CA THR A 114 -17.21 16.22 -2.67
C THR A 114 -16.60 14.82 -2.61
N ARG A 115 -17.20 13.92 -1.84
CA ARG A 115 -16.76 12.54 -1.64
C ARG A 115 -16.55 11.77 -2.94
N SER A 116 -17.50 11.84 -3.88
CA SER A 116 -17.38 11.14 -5.16
C SER A 116 -16.20 11.66 -5.99
N ARG A 117 -15.90 12.97 -5.93
CA ARG A 117 -14.74 13.55 -6.61
C ARG A 117 -13.43 13.09 -5.99
N ALA A 118 -13.36 12.99 -4.66
CA ALA A 118 -12.19 12.49 -3.96
C ALA A 118 -11.90 11.01 -4.30
N ILE A 119 -12.94 10.17 -4.29
CA ILE A 119 -12.84 8.75 -4.69
C ILE A 119 -12.44 8.62 -6.17
N MET A 120 -12.98 9.45 -7.05
CA MET A 120 -12.54 9.49 -8.45
C MET A 120 -11.06 9.91 -8.57
N GLY A 121 -10.60 10.83 -7.73
CA GLY A 121 -9.18 11.21 -7.65
C GLY A 121 -8.27 10.04 -7.22
N SER A 122 -8.71 9.17 -6.31
CA SER A 122 -7.93 7.98 -5.96
C SER A 122 -7.89 6.95 -7.08
N ALA A 123 -8.98 6.78 -7.84
CA ALA A 123 -9.02 5.95 -9.03
C ALA A 123 -8.11 6.50 -10.15
N PHE A 124 -8.04 7.82 -10.32
CA PHE A 124 -7.10 8.45 -11.24
C PHE A 124 -5.64 8.15 -10.87
N ILE A 125 -5.29 8.21 -9.57
CA ILE A 125 -3.95 7.84 -9.10
C ILE A 125 -3.64 6.35 -9.35
N PHE A 126 -4.63 5.47 -9.22
CA PHE A 126 -4.49 4.06 -9.59
C PHE A 126 -4.14 3.91 -11.07
N ALA A 127 -4.88 4.60 -11.96
CA ALA A 127 -4.60 4.59 -13.40
C ALA A 127 -3.20 5.14 -13.74
N LEU A 128 -2.77 6.23 -13.09
CA LEU A 128 -1.40 6.74 -13.24
C LEU A 128 -0.34 5.72 -12.80
N GLY A 129 -0.59 4.98 -11.72
CA GLY A 129 0.27 3.87 -11.31
C GLY A 129 0.43 2.82 -12.41
N ALA A 130 -0.65 2.53 -13.14
CA ALA A 130 -0.64 1.56 -14.25
C ALA A 130 0.21 2.02 -15.42
N MET A 131 0.21 3.32 -15.70
CA MET A 131 1.03 3.93 -16.75
C MET A 131 2.51 4.00 -16.36
N ILE A 132 2.80 4.29 -15.09
CA ILE A 132 4.17 4.44 -14.59
C ILE A 132 4.87 3.08 -14.42
N LEU A 133 4.14 2.02 -14.05
CA LEU A 133 4.71 0.69 -13.84
C LEU A 133 5.59 0.17 -15.00
N PRO A 134 5.10 0.11 -16.26
CA PRO A 134 5.92 -0.35 -17.38
C PRO A 134 7.10 0.60 -17.67
N MET A 135 6.96 1.90 -17.41
CA MET A 135 8.07 2.85 -17.53
C MET A 135 9.18 2.55 -16.53
N ILE A 136 8.83 2.27 -15.27
CA ILE A 136 9.80 1.83 -14.25
C ILE A 136 10.41 0.48 -14.65
N ALA A 137 9.60 -0.48 -15.11
CA ALA A 137 10.09 -1.78 -15.53
C ALA A 137 11.12 -1.65 -16.65
N PHE A 138 10.83 -0.85 -17.68
CA PHE A 138 11.75 -0.60 -18.79
C PHE A 138 13.07 0.04 -18.33
N LEU A 139 13.03 1.00 -17.40
CA LEU A 139 14.22 1.72 -16.92
C LEU A 139 15.11 0.87 -16.01
N VAL A 140 14.51 -0.02 -15.21
CA VAL A 140 15.21 -0.80 -14.17
C VAL A 140 15.61 -2.19 -14.67
N ILE A 141 14.72 -2.92 -15.35
CA ILE A 141 14.94 -4.33 -15.70
C ILE A 141 15.94 -4.48 -16.86
N ASN A 142 15.95 -3.57 -17.85
CA ASN A 142 16.82 -3.63 -19.03
C ASN A 142 18.28 -3.24 -18.76
N ARG A 143 18.77 -3.45 -17.54
CA ARG A 143 20.15 -3.13 -17.16
C ARG A 143 20.91 -4.44 -16.98
N ASP A 144 22.14 -4.52 -17.48
CA ASP A 144 22.91 -5.78 -17.47
C ASP A 144 23.87 -5.92 -16.29
N TRP A 145 23.62 -5.21 -15.19
CA TRP A 145 24.49 -5.30 -14.00
C TRP A 145 24.14 -6.52 -13.14
N VAL A 146 25.16 -7.10 -12.53
CA VAL A 146 25.01 -8.17 -11.53
C VAL A 146 25.90 -7.83 -10.35
N LEU A 147 25.31 -7.78 -9.15
CA LEU A 147 26.05 -7.57 -7.91
C LEU A 147 26.11 -8.90 -7.15
N PRO A 148 27.26 -9.59 -7.12
CA PRO A 148 27.39 -10.83 -6.38
C PRO A 148 27.41 -10.53 -4.87
N LEU A 149 26.35 -10.91 -4.16
CA LEU A 149 26.28 -10.81 -2.71
C LEU A 149 26.77 -12.14 -2.12
N SER A 150 28.09 -12.29 -2.06
CA SER A 150 28.77 -13.50 -1.60
C SER A 150 28.38 -13.94 -0.18
N PHE A 151 28.02 -12.98 0.69
CA PHE A 151 27.55 -13.26 2.05
C PHE A 151 26.16 -13.93 2.11
N LEU A 152 25.33 -13.75 1.08
CA LEU A 152 24.00 -14.33 0.96
C LEU A 152 23.95 -15.49 -0.04
N GLY A 153 25.01 -15.69 -0.84
CA GLY A 153 25.01 -16.64 -1.95
C GLY A 153 24.04 -16.27 -3.07
N ILE A 154 23.78 -14.96 -3.28
CA ILE A 154 22.80 -14.46 -4.26
C ILE A 154 23.48 -13.54 -5.26
N ASP A 155 23.18 -13.75 -6.54
CA ASP A 155 23.43 -12.76 -7.59
C ASP A 155 22.29 -11.73 -7.58
N TYR A 156 22.59 -10.54 -7.07
CA TYR A 156 21.62 -9.46 -7.02
C TYR A 156 21.48 -8.84 -8.41
N LYS A 157 20.32 -9.09 -9.02
CA LYS A 157 19.97 -8.72 -10.39
C LYS A 157 18.95 -7.57 -10.43
N PRO A 158 18.81 -6.86 -11.56
CA PRO A 158 17.94 -5.69 -11.66
C PRO A 158 16.45 -5.96 -11.36
N TRP A 159 15.94 -7.17 -11.64
CA TRP A 159 14.56 -7.54 -11.30
C TRP A 159 14.32 -7.55 -9.78
N ARG A 160 15.35 -7.87 -8.98
CA ARG A 160 15.30 -7.81 -7.51
C ARG A 160 15.23 -6.35 -7.04
N LEU A 161 15.96 -5.45 -7.68
CA LEU A 161 15.85 -4.01 -7.41
C LEU A 161 14.46 -3.48 -7.81
N PHE A 162 13.93 -3.91 -8.96
CA PHE A 162 12.62 -3.51 -9.44
C PHE A 162 11.50 -3.80 -8.43
N ILE A 163 11.56 -4.94 -7.75
CA ILE A 163 10.66 -5.26 -6.62
C ILE A 163 10.67 -4.16 -5.55
N ILE A 164 11.87 -3.75 -5.11
CA ILE A 164 12.01 -2.72 -4.07
C ILE A 164 11.48 -1.39 -4.58
N VAL A 165 11.82 -1.01 -5.82
CA VAL A 165 11.37 0.24 -6.43
C VAL A 165 9.84 0.31 -6.48
N CYS A 166 9.15 -0.78 -6.78
CA CYS A 166 7.69 -0.85 -6.77
C CYS A 166 7.09 -0.65 -5.36
N GLY A 167 7.82 -1.04 -4.31
CA GLY A 167 7.39 -0.87 -2.92
C GLY A 167 7.65 0.52 -2.33
N ILE A 168 8.57 1.33 -2.91
CA ILE A 168 8.94 2.66 -2.39
C ILE A 168 7.71 3.58 -2.22
N PRO A 169 6.77 3.70 -3.19
CA PRO A 169 5.58 4.52 -3.00
C PRO A 169 4.75 4.09 -1.79
N GLY A 170 4.71 2.79 -1.48
CA GLY A 170 4.05 2.25 -0.28
C GLY A 170 4.72 2.68 1.01
N PHE A 171 6.05 2.63 1.04
CA PHE A 171 6.84 3.14 2.17
C PHE A 171 6.60 4.64 2.41
N LEU A 172 6.68 5.45 1.36
CA LEU A 172 6.43 6.89 1.43
C LEU A 172 4.99 7.18 1.91
N CYS A 173 4.01 6.39 1.47
CA CYS A 173 2.65 6.46 1.99
C CYS A 173 2.60 6.16 3.49
N GLY A 174 3.22 5.06 3.93
CA GLY A 174 3.31 4.69 5.34
C GLY A 174 3.90 5.81 6.21
N LEU A 175 4.94 6.48 5.70
CA LEU A 175 5.54 7.65 6.36
C LEU A 175 4.61 8.87 6.38
N SER A 176 3.94 9.19 5.26
CA SER A 176 3.01 10.33 5.21
C SER A 176 1.83 10.19 6.19
N LEU A 177 1.40 8.96 6.47
CA LEU A 177 0.36 8.66 7.45
C LEU A 177 0.78 8.98 8.90
N PHE A 178 2.05 9.30 9.20
CA PHE A 178 2.41 9.85 10.51
C PHE A 178 1.98 11.31 10.71
N VAL A 179 1.85 12.08 9.61
CA VAL A 179 1.46 13.50 9.66
C VAL A 179 -0.05 13.69 9.59
N LEU A 180 -0.73 12.86 8.80
CA LEU A 180 -2.18 12.92 8.58
C LEU A 180 -2.97 12.53 9.83
N PRO A 181 -4.06 13.21 10.21
CA PRO A 181 -4.87 12.86 11.37
C PRO A 181 -5.68 11.56 11.19
N GLU A 182 -6.22 11.00 12.26
CA GLU A 182 -7.25 9.95 12.16
C GLU A 182 -8.57 10.57 11.66
N SER A 183 -9.47 9.75 11.12
CA SER A 183 -10.76 10.23 10.64
C SER A 183 -11.60 10.89 11.76
N PRO A 184 -12.14 12.10 11.57
CA PRO A 184 -13.00 12.74 12.55
C PRO A 184 -14.30 11.95 12.77
N LYS A 185 -14.83 11.33 11.71
CA LYS A 185 -16.03 10.48 11.80
C LYS A 185 -15.79 9.22 12.63
N PHE A 186 -14.60 8.62 12.49
CA PHE A 186 -14.19 7.49 13.33
C PHE A 186 -14.10 7.89 14.81
N LEU A 187 -13.44 9.03 15.10
CA LEU A 187 -13.26 9.52 16.46
C LEU A 187 -14.59 9.80 17.15
N LEU A 188 -15.55 10.38 16.42
CA LEU A 188 -16.90 10.58 16.93
C LEU A 188 -17.62 9.25 17.22
N ALA A 189 -17.48 8.26 16.34
CA ALA A 189 -18.12 6.95 16.51
C ALA A 189 -17.61 6.17 17.74
N ILE A 190 -16.36 6.40 18.16
CA ILE A 190 -15.79 5.79 19.38
C ILE A 190 -15.99 6.65 20.65
N GLY A 191 -16.74 7.75 20.55
CA GLY A 191 -17.04 8.64 21.70
C GLY A 191 -15.95 9.67 22.02
N GLU A 192 -14.93 9.82 21.18
CA GLU A 192 -13.79 10.73 21.38
C GLU A 192 -14.06 12.10 20.73
N GLU A 193 -15.11 12.78 21.17
CA GLU A 193 -15.61 14.03 20.56
C GLU A 193 -14.56 15.15 20.58
N SER A 194 -13.83 15.33 21.69
CA SER A 194 -12.79 16.36 21.81
C SER A 194 -11.69 16.17 20.76
N LYS A 195 -11.27 14.93 20.50
CA LYS A 195 -10.27 14.63 19.45
C LYS A 195 -10.85 14.85 18.06
N ALA A 196 -12.13 14.55 17.85
CA ALA A 196 -12.80 14.82 16.57
C ALA A 196 -12.82 16.32 16.25
N ILE A 197 -13.12 17.17 17.24
CA ILE A 197 -13.09 18.64 17.11
C ILE A 197 -11.68 19.12 16.77
N GLU A 198 -10.64 18.63 17.48
CA GLU A 198 -9.25 18.99 17.21
C GLU A 198 -8.84 18.66 15.76
N VAL A 199 -9.24 17.48 15.26
CA VAL A 199 -9.00 17.07 13.87
C VAL A 199 -9.72 18.01 12.89
N LEU A 200 -10.97 18.37 13.15
CA LEU A 200 -11.73 19.30 12.31
C LEU A 200 -11.10 20.70 12.28
N GLN A 201 -10.66 21.22 13.42
CA GLN A 201 -9.93 22.48 13.52
C GLN A 201 -8.61 22.42 12.75
N LYS A 202 -7.88 21.30 12.83
CA LYS A 202 -6.66 21.10 12.05
C LYS A 202 -6.92 21.11 10.55
N ILE A 203 -7.98 20.43 10.09
CA ILE A 203 -8.40 20.44 8.68
C ILE A 203 -8.79 21.86 8.24
N HIS A 204 -9.54 22.60 9.08
CA HIS A 204 -9.93 23.99 8.78
C HIS A 204 -8.71 24.90 8.59
N ARG A 205 -7.72 24.81 9.50
CA ARG A 205 -6.46 25.55 9.40
C ARG A 205 -5.68 25.19 8.13
N TRP A 206 -5.62 23.90 7.76
CA TRP A 206 -4.98 23.45 6.53
C TRP A 206 -5.67 23.94 5.25
N ASN A 207 -6.98 24.13 5.29
CA ASN A 207 -7.76 24.69 4.18
C ASN A 207 -7.71 26.23 4.12
N GLY A 208 -6.86 26.89 4.92
CA GLY A 208 -6.71 28.35 4.92
C GLY A 208 -7.76 29.10 5.75
N GLY A 209 -8.47 28.40 6.63
CA GLY A 209 -9.37 29.01 7.59
C GLY A 209 -8.64 29.95 8.55
N LYS A 210 -9.05 31.23 8.57
CA LYS A 210 -8.41 32.29 9.37
C LYS A 210 -8.97 32.39 10.79
N GLU A 211 -10.19 31.89 11.01
CA GLU A 211 -10.87 31.94 12.30
C GLU A 211 -10.82 30.57 12.98
N GLU A 212 -10.87 30.58 14.32
CA GLU A 212 -10.92 29.34 15.07
C GLU A 212 -12.31 28.70 14.89
N LEU A 213 -12.35 27.49 14.37
CA LEU A 213 -13.61 26.79 14.15
C LEU A 213 -14.20 26.40 15.52
N ILE A 214 -15.15 27.20 16.01
CA ILE A 214 -15.86 26.96 17.27
C ILE A 214 -17.01 26.00 16.97
N ILE A 215 -16.85 24.75 17.39
CA ILE A 215 -17.91 23.75 17.36
C ILE A 215 -18.48 23.63 18.77
N THR A 216 -19.70 24.11 18.97
CA THR A 216 -20.38 24.07 20.27
C THR A 216 -20.96 22.70 20.59
N HIS A 217 -21.50 21.97 19.61
CA HIS A 217 -21.91 20.56 19.72
C HIS A 217 -21.92 19.88 18.33
N ILE A 218 -21.45 18.63 18.22
CA ILE A 218 -21.44 17.87 16.95
C ILE A 218 -22.75 17.10 16.73
N LEU A 219 -23.51 16.82 17.79
CA LEU A 219 -24.81 16.17 17.74
C LEU A 219 -25.82 16.94 18.62
N PRO A 220 -27.12 16.98 18.25
CA PRO A 220 -28.18 17.56 19.06
C PRO A 220 -28.38 16.82 20.39
#